data_AF-A0A7C9RUY9-F1
#
_entry.id   AF-A0A7C9RUY9-F1
#
_cell.length_a   1.000
_cell.length_b   1.000
_cell.length_c   1.000
_cell.angle_alpha   90.00
_cell.angle_beta   90.00
_cell.angle_gamma   90.00
#
_symmetry.space_group_name_H-M   'P 1'
#
loop_
_entity.id
_entity.type
_entity.pdbx_description
1 polymer ?
#
loop_
_entity_poly.entity_id
_entity_poly.type
_entity_poly.pdbx_seq_one_letter_code
_entity_poly.pdbx_strand_id
1 'polypeptide(L)'
;MNTGRAVLLLTCLVVAGLAGWFAIARWDDANKVAAFASALGAVAAVGVAVWAALRTSGSGQVTVRRTGRAEARGGGSANSGVRGKTSGPVRVEDTGDAVADDGDANSGVRLD
;
A
#
# COMPACT_ATOMS: atom_id res chain seq x y z
N MET A 1 -2.67 6.77 -12.73
CA MET A 1 -1.65 7.25 -11.77
C MET A 1 -2.12 6.91 -10.37
N ASN A 2 -1.34 6.18 -9.58
CA ASN A 2 -1.71 5.81 -8.21
C ASN A 2 -1.90 7.08 -7.38
N THR A 3 -3.02 7.20 -6.67
CA THR A 3 -3.42 8.40 -5.91
C THR A 3 -2.30 8.90 -4.98
N GLY A 4 -1.50 8.00 -4.40
CA GLY A 4 -0.33 8.35 -3.59
C GLY A 4 0.79 9.08 -4.35
N ARG A 5 1.03 8.75 -5.63
CA ARG A 5 1.97 9.49 -6.48
C ARG A 5 1.44 10.89 -6.80
N ALA A 6 0.14 11.05 -6.98
CA ALA A 6 -0.48 12.35 -7.26
C ALA A 6 -0.40 13.29 -6.05
N VAL A 7 -0.67 12.79 -4.84
CA VAL A 7 -0.54 13.57 -3.60
C VAL A 7 0.91 13.99 -3.39
N LEU A 8 1.88 13.09 -3.55
CA LEU A 8 3.29 13.39 -3.35
C LEU A 8 3.80 14.43 -4.36
N LEU A 9 3.39 14.30 -5.63
CA LEU A 9 3.69 15.29 -6.67
C LEU A 9 3.05 16.64 -6.36
N LEU A 10 1.79 16.69 -5.93
CA LEU A 10 1.09 17.93 -5.55
C LEU A 10 1.79 18.60 -4.36
N THR A 11 2.14 17.84 -3.32
CA THR A 11 2.86 18.37 -2.15
C THR A 11 4.24 18.90 -2.55
N CYS A 12 5.00 18.17 -3.38
CA CYS A 12 6.27 18.67 -3.92
C CYS A 12 6.08 19.98 -4.70
N LEU A 13 5.04 20.08 -5.52
CA LEU A 13 4.75 21.26 -6.34
C LEU A 13 4.39 22.48 -5.48
N VAL A 14 3.57 22.27 -4.44
CA VAL A 14 3.20 23.33 -3.48
C VAL A 14 4.42 23.77 -2.67
N VAL A 15 5.25 22.84 -2.19
CA VAL A 15 6.49 23.15 -1.46
C VAL A 15 7.49 23.89 -2.35
N ALA A 16 7.70 23.44 -3.59
CA ALA A 16 8.59 24.09 -4.54
C ALA A 16 8.10 25.50 -4.94
N GLY A 17 6.79 25.66 -5.16
CA GLY A 17 6.18 26.95 -5.45
C GLY A 17 6.32 27.93 -4.29
N LEU A 18 6.06 27.48 -3.05
CA LEU A 18 6.26 28.28 -1.85
C LEU A 18 7.75 28.63 -1.66
N ALA A 19 8.66 27.68 -1.84
CA ALA A 19 10.10 27.90 -1.72
C ALA A 19 10.62 28.91 -2.77
N GLY A 20 10.17 28.81 -4.02
CA GLY A 20 10.52 29.74 -5.09
C GLY A 20 9.97 31.14 -4.84
N TRP A 21 8.71 31.25 -4.42
CA TRP A 21 8.10 32.53 -4.04
C TRP A 21 8.85 33.18 -2.86
N PHE A 22 9.24 32.38 -1.87
CA PHE A 22 10.03 32.86 -0.73
C PHE A 22 11.44 33.28 -1.12
N ALA A 23 12.11 32.57 -2.04
CA ALA A 23 13.46 32.95 -2.50
C ALA A 23 13.47 34.33 -3.16
N ILE A 24 12.38 34.70 -3.85
CA ILE A 24 12.22 36.00 -4.50
C ILE A 24 11.80 37.08 -3.48
N ALA A 25 10.94 36.74 -2.51
CA ALA A 25 10.39 37.70 -1.55
C ALA A 25 11.31 38.02 -0.34
N ARG A 26 12.43 37.30 -0.14
CA ARG A 26 13.21 37.33 1.14
C ARG A 26 14.57 38.02 1.13
N TRP A 27 14.89 38.85 0.15
CA TRP A 27 16.15 39.62 0.23
C TRP A 27 16.26 40.59 1.43
N ASP A 28 15.17 40.84 2.18
CA ASP A 28 15.14 41.90 3.21
C ASP A 28 15.18 41.48 4.69
N ASP A 29 15.04 40.20 5.09
CA ASP A 29 14.83 39.87 6.52
C ASP A 29 15.60 38.64 7.04
N ALA A 30 16.81 38.87 7.56
CA ALA A 30 17.68 37.86 8.18
C ALA A 30 17.12 37.28 9.50
N ASN A 31 16.30 38.01 10.25
CA ASN A 31 15.83 37.58 11.58
C ASN A 31 14.65 36.59 11.55
N LYS A 32 14.08 36.33 10.37
CA LYS A 32 12.89 35.48 10.24
C LYS A 32 13.23 34.01 9.94
N VAL A 33 14.50 33.69 9.65
CA VAL A 33 14.95 32.35 9.21
C VAL A 33 14.52 31.21 10.16
N ALA A 34 14.47 31.46 11.48
CA ALA A 34 14.02 30.47 12.46
C ALA A 34 12.52 30.13 12.30
N ALA A 35 11.65 31.13 12.11
CA ALA A 35 10.23 30.91 11.86
C ALA A 35 9.99 30.14 10.55
N PHE A 36 10.87 30.34 9.56
CA PHE A 36 10.85 29.60 8.30
C PHE A 36 11.25 28.14 8.44
N ALA A 37 12.30 27.85 9.22
CA ALA A 37 12.70 26.48 9.51
C ALA A 37 11.58 25.71 10.21
N SER A 38 10.88 26.33 11.16
CA SER A 38 9.73 25.71 11.84
C SER A 38 8.54 25.48 10.91
N ALA A 39 8.22 26.45 10.03
CA ALA A 39 7.14 26.30 9.07
C ALA A 39 7.41 25.17 8.05
N LEU A 40 8.64 25.08 7.54
CA LEU A 40 9.05 23.99 6.64
C LEU A 40 9.03 22.64 7.36
N GLY A 41 9.49 22.59 8.61
CA GLY A 41 9.41 21.40 9.45
C GLY A 41 7.98 20.93 9.66
N ALA A 42 7.04 21.85 9.92
CA ALA A 42 5.62 21.52 10.07
C ALA A 42 5.01 20.96 8.78
N VAL A 43 5.32 21.56 7.62
CA VAL A 43 4.85 21.05 6.32
C VAL A 43 5.43 19.66 6.01
N ALA A 44 6.71 19.45 6.28
CA ALA A 44 7.35 18.14 6.12
C ALA A 44 6.72 17.09 7.04
N ALA A 45 6.45 17.44 8.30
CA ALA A 45 5.78 16.56 9.26
C ALA A 45 4.37 16.17 8.80
N VAL A 46 3.58 17.11 8.27
CA VAL A 46 2.26 16.82 7.70
C VAL A 46 2.39 15.91 6.48
N GLY A 47 3.37 16.13 5.61
CA GLY A 47 3.65 15.25 4.47
C GLY A 47 3.97 13.81 4.90
N VAL A 48 4.81 13.64 5.91
CA VAL A 48 5.15 12.32 6.48
C VAL A 48 3.94 11.68 7.16
N ALA A 49 3.13 12.45 7.90
CA ALA A 49 1.93 11.96 8.56
C ALA A 49 0.88 11.44 7.55
N VAL A 50 0.65 12.20 6.47
CA VAL A 50 -0.24 11.78 5.38
C VAL A 50 0.31 10.54 4.66
N TRP A 51 1.61 10.50 4.39
CA TRP A 51 2.24 9.33 3.78
C TRP A 51 2.13 8.07 4.67
N ALA A 52 2.35 8.21 5.97
CA ALA A 52 2.19 7.14 6.94
C ALA A 52 0.72 6.67 7.04
N ALA A 53 -0.22 7.60 7.07
CA ALA A 53 -1.65 7.29 7.07
C ALA A 53 -2.08 6.55 5.79
N LEU A 54 -1.50 6.88 4.63
CA LEU A 54 -1.81 6.16 3.39
C LEU A 54 -1.17 4.77 3.33
N ARG A 55 0.00 4.57 3.95
CA ARG A 55 0.65 3.25 4.06
C ARG A 55 -0.11 2.29 4.98
N THR A 56 -0.83 2.81 5.98
CA THR A 56 -1.57 1.96 6.94
C THR A 56 -2.82 1.31 6.34
N SER A 57 -3.32 1.78 5.21
CA SER A 57 -4.55 1.25 4.59
C SER A 57 -4.34 -0.02 3.76
N GLY A 58 -3.12 -0.57 3.73
CA GLY A 58 -2.71 -1.59 2.77
C GLY A 58 -2.64 -3.04 3.25
N SER A 59 -2.83 -3.34 4.54
CA SER A 59 -2.86 -4.72 5.03
C SER A 59 -4.30 -5.18 5.26
N GLY A 60 -5.09 -5.22 4.18
CA GLY A 60 -6.40 -5.86 4.24
C GLY A 60 -6.24 -7.31 4.68
N GLN A 61 -6.94 -7.69 5.74
CA GLN A 61 -6.97 -9.09 6.18
C GLN A 61 -7.71 -9.91 5.11
N VAL A 62 -7.02 -10.88 4.50
CA VAL A 62 -7.65 -11.78 3.54
C VAL A 62 -8.30 -12.91 4.33
N THR A 63 -9.62 -13.00 4.26
CA THR A 63 -10.37 -14.07 4.91
C THR A 63 -10.97 -14.99 3.85
N VAL A 64 -10.55 -16.25 3.84
CA VAL A 64 -11.05 -17.29 2.94
C VAL A 64 -11.84 -18.29 3.77
N ARG A 65 -13.12 -18.47 3.45
CA ARG A 65 -14.02 -19.35 4.20
C ARG A 65 -14.88 -20.19 3.28
N ARG A 66 -15.25 -21.39 3.73
CA ARG A 66 -16.21 -22.27 3.04
C ARG A 66 -15.81 -22.53 1.58
N THR A 67 -14.52 -22.81 1.34
CA THR A 67 -14.07 -23.19 0.00
C THR A 67 -14.58 -24.57 -0.35
N GLY A 68 -14.91 -24.79 -1.63
CA GLY A 68 -15.33 -26.08 -2.13
C GLY A 68 -14.17 -27.04 -2.36
N ARG A 69 -14.48 -28.25 -2.83
CA ARG A 69 -13.48 -29.23 -3.26
C ARG A 69 -12.70 -28.71 -4.48
N ALA A 70 -11.38 -28.84 -4.45
CA ALA A 70 -10.49 -28.62 -5.61
C ALA A 70 -9.96 -29.96 -6.10
N GLU A 71 -10.09 -30.23 -7.40
CA GLU A 71 -9.62 -31.49 -7.99
C GLU A 71 -8.81 -31.24 -9.27
N ALA A 72 -7.57 -31.72 -9.28
CA ALA A 72 -6.67 -31.66 -10.43
C ALA A 72 -6.44 -33.08 -10.99
N ARG A 73 -6.65 -33.23 -12.31
CA ARG A 73 -6.39 -34.48 -13.05
C ARG A 73 -5.55 -34.16 -14.29
N GLY A 74 -4.66 -35.09 -14.68
CA GLY A 74 -3.90 -35.00 -15.93
C GLY A 74 -2.82 -33.91 -15.94
N GLY A 75 -2.12 -33.69 -14.81
CA GLY A 75 -0.99 -32.77 -14.69
C GLY A 75 -1.37 -31.28 -14.57
N GLY A 76 -2.65 -30.98 -14.39
CA GLY A 76 -3.18 -29.61 -14.30
C GLY A 76 -3.06 -28.99 -12.90
N SER A 77 -3.49 -27.72 -12.77
CA SER A 77 -3.62 -27.07 -11.46
C SER A 77 -5.07 -26.69 -11.15
N ALA A 78 -5.57 -27.04 -9.97
CA ALA A 78 -6.89 -26.66 -9.47
C ALA A 78 -6.77 -25.86 -8.17
N ASN A 79 -7.51 -24.76 -8.05
CA ASN A 79 -7.52 -23.93 -6.86
C ASN A 79 -8.95 -23.52 -6.50
N SER A 80 -9.40 -23.91 -5.31
CA SER A 80 -10.69 -23.50 -4.72
C SER A 80 -10.41 -22.54 -3.57
N GLY A 81 -10.58 -21.24 -3.80
CA GLY A 81 -10.23 -20.19 -2.84
C GLY A 81 -9.38 -19.11 -3.49
N VAL A 82 -8.32 -18.64 -2.82
CA VAL A 82 -7.49 -17.52 -3.29
C VAL A 82 -6.08 -18.00 -3.66
N ARG A 83 -5.61 -17.58 -4.85
CA ARG A 83 -4.21 -17.76 -5.27
C ARG A 83 -3.57 -16.40 -5.57
N GLY A 84 -2.37 -16.15 -5.07
CA GLY A 84 -1.57 -14.98 -5.42
C GLY A 84 -0.76 -14.40 -4.26
N LYS A 85 -0.41 -13.12 -4.34
CA LYS A 85 0.40 -12.43 -3.33
C LYS A 85 -0.47 -11.68 -2.33
N THR A 86 -0.12 -11.76 -1.04
CA THR A 86 -0.73 -10.97 0.02
C THR A 86 0.34 -10.26 0.84
N SER A 87 0.06 -9.03 1.25
CA SER A 87 0.89 -8.25 2.18
C SER A 87 0.31 -8.19 3.60
N GLY A 88 -0.86 -8.78 3.81
CA GLY A 88 -1.61 -8.75 5.07
C GLY A 88 -1.87 -10.15 5.64
N PRO A 89 -2.31 -10.23 6.91
CA PRO A 89 -2.61 -11.50 7.56
C PRO A 89 -3.71 -12.25 6.81
N VAL A 90 -3.54 -13.56 6.69
CA VAL A 90 -4.52 -14.45 6.04
C VAL A 90 -5.20 -15.31 7.10
N ARG A 91 -6.53 -15.35 7.04
CA ARG A 91 -7.37 -16.23 7.85
C ARG A 91 -8.08 -17.21 6.92
N VAL A 92 -7.89 -18.51 7.17
CA VAL A 92 -8.50 -19.58 6.41
C VAL A 92 -9.34 -20.42 7.35
N GLU A 93 -10.64 -20.56 7.07
CA GLU A 93 -11.58 -21.30 7.93
C GLU A 93 -12.52 -22.16 7.08
N ASP A 94 -12.95 -23.31 7.58
CA ASP A 94 -13.98 -24.15 6.94
C ASP A 94 -13.67 -24.49 5.46
N THR A 95 -12.44 -24.92 5.13
CA THR A 95 -12.06 -25.26 3.73
C THR A 95 -12.41 -26.69 3.35
N GLY A 96 -12.77 -26.90 2.08
CA GLY A 96 -13.04 -28.23 1.51
C GLY A 96 -11.78 -29.02 1.14
N ASP A 97 -11.99 -30.20 0.55
CA ASP A 97 -10.89 -31.11 0.20
C ASP A 97 -10.09 -30.62 -1.02
N ALA A 98 -8.80 -30.93 -1.05
CA ALA A 98 -7.95 -30.77 -2.23
C ALA A 98 -7.41 -32.13 -2.65
N VAL A 99 -7.67 -32.53 -3.91
CA VAL A 99 -7.27 -33.84 -4.45
C VAL A 99 -6.54 -33.62 -5.77
N ALA A 100 -5.37 -34.22 -5.90
CA ALA A 100 -4.62 -34.25 -7.15
C ALA A 100 -4.18 -35.68 -7.43
N ASP A 101 -4.59 -36.22 -8.58
CA ASP A 101 -4.07 -37.50 -9.09
C ASP A 101 -2.70 -37.30 -9.76
N ASP A 102 -2.56 -36.18 -10.48
CA ASP A 102 -1.33 -35.72 -11.13
C ASP A 102 -1.46 -34.19 -11.31
N GLY A 103 -0.51 -33.40 -10.79
CA GLY A 103 -0.56 -31.93 -10.77
C GLY A 103 -0.72 -31.29 -9.38
N ASP A 104 -1.26 -30.06 -9.33
CA ASP A 104 -1.36 -29.24 -8.11
C ASP A 104 -2.83 -28.95 -7.74
N ALA A 105 -3.28 -29.35 -6.55
CA ALA A 105 -4.61 -28.96 -6.03
C ALA A 105 -4.51 -28.17 -4.72
N ASN A 106 -5.26 -27.08 -4.60
CA ASN A 106 -5.36 -26.29 -3.38
C ASN A 106 -6.82 -25.95 -3.05
N SER A 107 -7.20 -26.13 -1.79
CA SER A 107 -8.44 -25.58 -1.24
C SER A 107 -8.09 -24.64 -0.08
N GLY A 108 -8.56 -23.40 -0.14
CA GLY A 108 -8.18 -22.33 0.79
C GLY A 108 -7.30 -21.28 0.13
N VAL A 109 -6.03 -21.22 0.51
CA VAL A 109 -5.09 -20.21 0.02
C VAL A 109 -3.82 -20.84 -0.52
N ARG A 110 -3.37 -20.34 -1.67
CA ARG A 110 -2.04 -20.56 -2.23
C ARG A 110 -1.32 -19.22 -2.42
N LEU A 111 -0.25 -19.00 -1.67
CA LEU A 111 0.58 -17.79 -1.78
C LEU A 111 1.87 -18.11 -2.54
N ASP A 112 2.23 -17.24 -3.48
CA ASP A 112 3.42 -17.34 -4.34
C ASP A 112 4.51 -16.31 -3.94
#